data_AF-A0A7R7EI29-F1
#
_entry.id   AF-A0A7R7EI29-F1
#
_cell.length_a   1.000
_cell.length_b   1.000
_cell.length_c   1.000
_cell.angle_alpha   90.00
_cell.angle_beta   90.00
_cell.angle_gamma   90.00
#
_symmetry.space_group_name_H-M   'P 1'
#
loop_
_entity.id
_entity.type
_entity.pdbx_description
1 polymer ?
#
loop_
_entity_poly.entity_id
_entity_poly.type
_entity_poly.pdbx_seq_one_letter_code
_entity_poly.pdbx_strand_id
1 'polypeptide(L)' 'MDKAYLLWMVRNNQASYLLILDSCENSELLFSQIAEVSRSCLSGKLLDIIPVNSSFGKVAIKDHTAFYSRN' A
#
# COMPACT_ATOMS: atom_id res chain seq x y z
N MET A 1 -12.46 -1.71 3.12
CA MET A 1 -11.23 -0.90 3.22
C MET A 1 -11.51 0.35 4.04
N ASP A 2 -10.87 0.47 5.19
CA ASP A 2 -11.14 1.51 6.19
C ASP A 2 -10.05 2.59 6.20
N LYS A 3 -8.79 2.22 5.92
CA LYS A 3 -7.67 3.15 5.80
C LYS A 3 -6.70 2.74 4.70
N ALA A 4 -6.02 3.74 4.13
CA ALA A 4 -4.98 3.53 3.13
C ALA A 4 -3.80 4.48 3.37
N TYR A 5 -2.59 3.96 3.23
CA TYR A 5 -1.35 4.73 3.33
C TYR A 5 -0.56 4.53 2.05
N LEU A 6 0.03 5.60 1.53
CA LEU A 6 0.90 5.57 0.36
C LEU A 6 2.22 6.20 0.76
N LEU A 7 3.26 5.38 0.80
CA LEU A 7 4.60 5.77 1.25
C LEU A 7 5.60 5.59 0.10
N TRP A 8 6.73 6.28 0.20
CA TRP A 8 7.89 6.03 -0.65
C TRP A 8 8.89 5.15 0.11
N MET A 9 9.23 3.99 -0.44
CA MET A 9 10.18 3.06 0.17
C MET A 9 11.44 2.98 -0.69
N VAL A 10 12.60 2.93 -0.03
CA VAL A 10 13.88 2.62 -0.67
C VAL A 10 14.50 1.42 0.03
N ARG A 11 14.81 0.36 -0.71
CA ARG A 11 15.47 -0.86 -0.21
C ARG A 11 16.47 -1.36 -1.24
N ASN A 12 17.69 -1.68 -0.82
CA ASN A 12 18.73 -2.25 -1.68
C ASN A 12 18.92 -1.47 -3.01
N ASN A 13 18.89 -0.14 -2.93
CA ASN A 13 19.01 0.76 -4.09
C ASN A 13 17.85 0.67 -5.11
N GLN A 14 16.75 0.01 -4.76
CA GLN A 14 15.49 0.06 -5.49
C GLN A 14 14.47 0.87 -4.71
N ALA A 15 13.65 1.63 -5.42
CA ALA A 15 12.60 2.42 -4.81
C ALA A 15 11.22 2.05 -5.37
N SER A 16 10.25 1.98 -4.47
CA SER A 16 8.87 1.61 -4.78
C SER A 16 7.90 2.50 -4.03
N TYR A 17 6.71 2.67 -4.60
CA TYR A 17 5.57 3.09 -3.81
C TYR A 17 5.13 1.92 -2.95
N LEU A 18 4.85 2.19 -1.68
CA LEU A 18 4.31 1.22 -0.74
C LEU A 18 2.87 1.61 -0.40
N LEU A 19 1.92 0.81 -0.87
CA LEU A 19 0.51 0.95 -0.54
C LEU A 19 0.15 0.00 0.60
N ILE A 20 -0.25 0.55 1.73
CA ILE A 20 -0.60 -0.20 2.93
C ILE A 20 -2.11 -0.07 3.14
N LEU A 21 -2.81 -1.21 3.16
CA LEU A 21 -4.27 -1.26 3.17
C LEU A 21 -4.81 -1.85 4.47
N ASP A 22 -5.73 -1.13 5.10
CA ASP A 22 -6.55 -1.63 6.21
C ASP A 22 -7.87 -2.12 5.63
N SER A 23 -8.02 -3.43 5.45
CA SER A 23 -9.23 -4.05 4.91
C SER A 23 -9.52 -5.37 5.59
N CYS A 24 -10.80 -5.62 5.89
CA CYS A 24 -11.30 -6.91 6.37
C CYS A 24 -11.55 -7.92 5.23
N GLU A 25 -11.44 -7.50 3.96
CA GLU A 25 -11.74 -8.34 2.80
C GLU A 25 -10.56 -9.23 2.39
N ASN A 26 -10.86 -10.26 1.59
CA ASN A 26 -9.85 -11.16 1.02
C ASN A 26 -8.80 -10.34 0.22
N SER A 27 -7.60 -10.24 0.80
CA SER A 27 -6.56 -9.31 0.37
C SER A 27 -6.06 -9.57 -1.05
N GLU A 28 -6.06 -10.81 -1.54
CA GLU A 28 -5.42 -11.14 -2.82
C GLU A 28 -6.17 -10.59 -4.04
N LEU A 29 -7.50 -10.74 -4.06
CA LEU A 29 -8.32 -10.22 -5.15
C LEU A 29 -8.26 -8.69 -5.20
N LEU A 30 -8.40 -8.05 -4.03
CA LEU A 30 -8.33 -6.59 -3.90
C LEU A 30 -6.97 -6.05 -4.36
N PHE A 31 -5.88 -6.69 -3.95
CA PHE A 31 -4.52 -6.25 -4.33
C PHE A 31 -4.30 -6.38 -5.84
N SER A 32 -4.82 -7.45 -6.45
CA SER A 32 -4.73 -7.66 -7.90
C SER A 32 -5.45 -6.56 -8.69
N GLN A 33 -6.69 -6.23 -8.28
CA GLN A 33 -7.47 -5.16 -8.90
C GLN A 33 -6.80 -3.79 -8.76
N ILE A 34 -6.27 -3.48 -7.56
CA ILE A 34 -5.56 -2.23 -7.33
C ILE A 34 -4.30 -2.16 -8.19
N ALA A 35 -3.52 -3.24 -8.26
CA ALA A 35 -2.32 -3.31 -9.10
C ALA A 35 -2.63 -3.11 -10.58
N GLU A 36 -3.77 -3.63 -11.06
CA GLU A 36 -4.21 -3.44 -12.44
C GLU A 36 -4.55 -1.97 -12.74
N VAL A 37 -5.39 -1.35 -11.91
CA VAL A 37 -5.85 0.04 -12.10
C VAL A 37 -4.71 1.04 -11.94
N SER A 38 -3.77 0.78 -11.01
CA SER A 38 -2.66 1.69 -10.74
C SER A 38 -1.53 1.61 -11.76
N ARG A 39 -1.46 0.56 -12.60
CA ARG A 39 -0.36 0.33 -13.55
C ARG A 39 -0.07 1.54 -14.45
N SER A 40 -1.11 2.21 -14.96
CA SER A 40 -0.98 3.39 -15.82
C SER A 40 -0.48 4.63 -15.06
N CYS A 41 -0.74 4.71 -13.76
CA CYS A 41 -0.37 5.84 -12.90
C CYS A 41 1.07 5.77 -12.37
N LEU A 42 1.72 4.61 -12.46
CA LEU A 42 3.04 4.39 -11.85
C LEU A 42 4.21 4.89 -12.72
N SER A 43 4.00 5.18 -14.01
CA SER A 43 5.05 5.64 -14.93
C SER A 43 6.34 4.78 -14.89
N GLY A 44 6.19 3.46 -14.81
CA GLY A 44 7.30 2.51 -14.73
C GLY A 44 7.91 2.33 -13.32
N LYS A 45 7.36 2.99 -12.30
CA LYS A 45 7.74 2.76 -10.89
C LYS A 45 7.09 1.49 -10.35
N LEU A 46 7.74 0.89 -9.35
CA LEU A 46 7.22 -0.28 -8.65
C LEU A 46 6.16 0.13 -7.63
N LEU A 47 5.20 -0.77 -7.39
CA LEU A 47 4.19 -0.67 -6.35
C LEU A 47 4.17 -1.97 -5.55
N ASP A 48 4.51 -1.88 -4.27
CA ASP A 48 4.33 -2.94 -3.30
C ASP A 48 3.01 -2.70 -2.56
N ILE A 49 2.19 -3.75 -2.42
CA ILE A 49 0.92 -3.68 -1.68
C ILE A 49 0.99 -4.65 -0.51
N ILE A 50 0.75 -4.14 0.71
CA ILE A 50 0.77 -4.96 1.93
C ILE A 50 -0.44 -4.64 2.83
N PRO A 51 -0.89 -5.59 3.65
CA PRO A 51 -1.93 -5.31 4.63
C PRO A 51 -1.35 -4.60 5.86
N VAL A 52 -2.14 -3.70 6.46
CA VAL A 52 -1.81 -3.01 7.72
C VAL A 52 -1.53 -4.00 8.85
N ASN A 53 -2.23 -5.13 8.89
CA ASN A 53 -2.10 -6.11 9.96
C ASN A 53 -0.77 -6.88 9.97
N SER A 54 0.03 -6.80 8.90
CA SER A 54 1.38 -7.38 8.83
C SER A 54 2.33 -6.69 9.82
N SER A 55 3.35 -7.43 10.31
CA SER A 55 4.35 -6.86 11.21
C SER A 55 5.04 -5.64 10.63
N PHE A 56 5.37 -5.68 9.33
CA PHE A 56 5.98 -4.56 8.64
C PHE A 56 4.99 -3.41 8.42
N GLY A 57 3.75 -3.69 8.01
CA GLY A 57 2.70 -2.68 7.79
C GLY A 57 2.46 -1.81 9.02
N LYS A 58 2.32 -2.43 10.21
CA LYS A 58 2.13 -1.70 11.48
C LYS A 58 3.29 -0.76 11.80
N VAL A 59 4.52 -1.21 11.57
CA VAL A 59 5.73 -0.41 11.83
C VAL A 59 5.83 0.73 10.82
N ALA A 60 5.58 0.44 9.54
CA ALA A 60 5.70 1.40 8.45
C ALA A 60 4.71 2.58 8.55
N ILE A 61 3.54 2.39 9.18
CA ILE A 61 2.53 3.45 9.33
C ILE A 61 2.59 4.22 10.66
N LYS A 62 3.44 3.80 11.61
CA LYS A 62 3.38 4.27 13.00
C LYS A 62 3.38 5.80 13.13
N ASP A 63 4.20 6.47 12.31
CA ASP A 63 4.39 7.92 12.32
C ASP A 63 3.83 8.60 11.05
N HIS A 64 2.91 7.92 10.36
CA HIS A 64 2.31 8.39 9.12
C HIS A 64 0.79 8.47 9.22
N THR A 65 0.20 9.49 8.60
CA THR A 65 -1.25 9.62 8.48
C THR A 65 -1.74 8.93 7.21
N ALA A 66 -2.89 8.28 7.29
CA ALA A 66 -3.54 7.68 6.14
C ALA A 66 -3.94 8.77 5.13
N PHE A 67 -3.71 8.54 3.83
CA PHE A 67 -4.19 9.45 2.78
C PHE A 67 -5.70 9.26 2.52
N TYR A 68 -6.23 8.08 2.88
CA TYR A 68 -7.63 7.76 2.82
C TYR A 68 -8.07 7.15 4.16
N SER A 69 -9.20 7.62 4.67
CA SER A 69 -9.92 7.01 5.79
C SER A 69 -11.40 7.01 5.45
N ARG A 70 -12.06 5.86 5.63
CA ARG A 70 -13.51 5.75 5.55
C ARG A 70 -14.08 6.35 6.84
N ASN A 71 -14.90 7.40 6.70
CA ASN A 71 -15.68 7.98 7.81
C ASN A 71 -16.83 7.05 8.21
#